data_AF-H2D3R4-F1
#
_entry.id   AF-H2D3R4-F1
#
_cell.length_a   1.000
_cell.length_b   1.000
_cell.length_c   1.000
_cell.angle_alpha   90.00
_cell.angle_beta   90.00
_cell.angle_gamma   90.00
#
_symmetry.space_group_name_H-M   'P 1'
#
loop_
_entity.id
_entity.type
_entity.pdbx_description
1 polymer ?
#
loop_
_entity_poly.entity_id
_entity_poly.type
_entity_poly.pdbx_seq_one_letter_code
_entity_poly.pdbx_strand_id
1 'polypeptide(L)'
;NGLLGGFAHSKLFSNVREKASLAYSISSTFDSFSGFLQIAAGIDDENYEEAKSLIFEQLEAIKSGDFSELEVEQTKTMLPIAYFVGQDSPSNTIELEYVKALFPDKFLPMSEFLNALESVSKAD
;
A
#
# COMPACT_ATOMS: atom_id res chain seq x y z
N ASN A 1 -2.60 -2.41 -2.48
CA ASN A 1 -1.29 -1.93 -1.95
C ASN A 1 -1.27 -1.85 -0.43
N GLY A 2 -2.14 -1.06 0.22
CA GLY A 2 -2.11 -0.87 1.69
C GLY A 2 -2.15 -2.18 2.50
N LEU A 3 -3.06 -3.10 2.14
CA LEU A 3 -3.16 -4.44 2.74
C LEU A 3 -1.92 -5.33 2.55
N LEU A 4 -1.19 -5.14 1.44
CA LEU A 4 -0.06 -6.00 1.08
C LEU A 4 1.19 -5.60 1.87
N GLY A 5 1.64 -4.36 1.74
CA GLY A 5 2.89 -3.87 2.33
C GLY A 5 2.95 -2.37 2.59
N GLY A 6 1.83 -1.64 2.46
CA GLY A 6 1.82 -0.18 2.56
C GLY A 6 1.76 0.36 4.00
N PHE A 7 1.35 -0.45 4.96
CA PHE A 7 1.15 -0.05 6.36
C PHE A 7 1.67 -1.11 7.35
N ALA A 8 1.77 -0.75 8.62
CA ALA A 8 2.27 -1.66 9.67
C ALA A 8 1.36 -2.88 9.91
N HIS A 9 0.05 -2.75 9.70
CA HIS A 9 -0.90 -3.87 9.78
C HIS A 9 -0.93 -4.75 8.52
N SER A 10 -0.13 -4.42 7.50
CA SER A 10 -0.10 -5.17 6.25
C SER A 10 0.44 -6.59 6.42
N LYS A 11 0.11 -7.48 5.47
CA LYS A 11 0.53 -8.88 5.52
C LYS A 11 2.04 -9.06 5.44
N LEU A 12 2.72 -8.32 4.57
CA LEU A 12 4.17 -8.41 4.44
C LEU A 12 4.85 -7.96 5.75
N PHE A 13 4.41 -6.85 6.32
CA PHE A 13 4.96 -6.36 7.59
C PHE A 13 4.71 -7.38 8.72
N SER A 14 3.47 -7.83 8.87
CA SER A 14 3.07 -8.72 9.97
C SER A 14 3.69 -10.11 9.87
N ASN A 15 3.69 -10.72 8.69
CA ASN A 15 4.05 -12.13 8.54
C ASN A 15 5.54 -12.31 8.21
N VAL A 16 6.12 -11.48 7.34
CA VAL A 16 7.53 -11.63 6.92
C VAL A 16 8.48 -10.97 7.91
N ARG A 17 8.18 -9.74 8.33
CA ARG A 17 9.03 -8.99 9.26
C ARG A 17 8.74 -9.34 10.72
N GLU A 18 7.51 -9.16 11.19
CA GLU A 18 7.24 -9.30 12.64
C GLU A 18 7.21 -10.76 13.12
N LYS A 19 6.48 -11.64 12.44
CA LYS A 19 6.34 -13.05 12.87
C LYS A 19 7.55 -13.91 12.49
N ALA A 20 7.98 -13.86 11.23
CA ALA A 20 9.06 -14.72 10.74
C ALA A 20 10.46 -14.12 10.97
N SER A 21 10.57 -12.81 11.27
CA SER A 21 11.86 -12.12 11.46
C SER A 21 12.84 -12.27 10.28
N LEU A 22 12.32 -12.51 9.07
CA LEU A 22 13.15 -12.76 7.88
C LEU A 22 13.63 -11.47 7.22
N ALA A 23 12.95 -10.35 7.48
CA ALA A 23 13.26 -9.06 6.90
C ALA A 23 13.34 -7.96 7.97
N TYR A 24 14.40 -7.17 7.95
CA TYR A 24 14.54 -5.98 8.80
C TYR A 24 13.68 -4.81 8.28
N SER A 25 13.47 -4.75 6.98
CA SER A 25 12.51 -3.85 6.34
C SER A 25 11.76 -4.58 5.23
N ILE A 26 10.47 -4.31 5.10
CA ILE A 26 9.68 -4.80 3.98
C ILE A 26 8.50 -3.85 3.74
N SER A 27 8.25 -3.52 2.48
CA SER A 27 7.11 -2.69 2.09
C SER A 27 6.71 -2.93 0.64
N SER A 28 5.52 -2.44 0.27
CA SER A 28 5.05 -2.41 -1.11
C SER A 28 4.66 -1.00 -1.54
N THR A 29 5.02 -0.64 -2.77
CA THR A 29 4.70 0.64 -3.39
C THR A 29 4.03 0.42 -4.74
N PHE A 30 3.04 1.26 -5.05
CA PHE A 30 2.35 1.24 -6.32
C PHE A 30 2.56 2.58 -7.03
N ASP A 31 3.07 2.52 -8.25
CA ASP A 31 3.23 3.66 -9.14
C ASP A 31 2.00 3.73 -10.07
N SER A 32 1.19 4.78 -9.90
CA SER A 32 -0.04 4.98 -10.67
C SER A 32 0.20 5.47 -12.11
N PHE A 33 1.37 6.01 -12.43
CA PHE A 33 1.71 6.45 -13.79
C PHE A 33 2.13 5.28 -14.67
N SER A 34 2.92 4.35 -14.12
CA SER A 34 3.39 3.16 -14.85
C SER A 34 2.51 1.93 -14.64
N GLY A 35 1.67 1.93 -13.60
CA GLY A 35 0.90 0.76 -13.17
C GLY A 35 1.78 -0.32 -12.50
N PHE A 36 2.99 0.03 -12.09
CA PHE A 36 3.95 -0.90 -11.52
C PHE A 36 3.75 -1.06 -10.00
N LEU A 37 3.67 -2.30 -9.54
CA LEU A 37 3.67 -2.64 -8.12
C LEU A 37 5.04 -3.25 -7.76
N GLN A 38 5.71 -2.66 -6.79
CA GLN A 38 7.01 -3.12 -6.30
C GLN A 38 6.89 -3.59 -4.85
N ILE A 39 7.56 -4.70 -4.53
CA ILE A 39 7.86 -5.12 -3.16
C ILE A 39 9.36 -5.00 -2.97
N ALA A 40 9.77 -4.33 -1.89
CA ALA A 40 11.16 -4.21 -1.50
C ALA A 40 11.33 -4.78 -0.09
N ALA A 41 12.32 -5.65 0.09
CA ALA A 41 12.65 -6.26 1.37
C ALA A 41 14.16 -6.21 1.60
N GLY A 42 14.54 -5.82 2.80
CA GLY A 42 15.90 -5.97 3.29
C GLY A 42 16.00 -7.22 4.15
N ILE A 43 16.85 -8.16 3.71
CA ILE A 43 17.03 -9.49 4.29
C ILE A 43 18.51 -9.86 4.39
N ASP A 44 18.82 -10.88 5.18
CA ASP A 44 20.11 -11.57 5.13
C ASP A 44 20.15 -12.55 3.94
N ASP A 45 21.32 -12.71 3.33
CA ASP A 45 21.51 -13.55 2.13
C ASP A 45 21.07 -15.01 2.35
N GLU A 46 21.37 -15.54 3.53
CA GLU A 46 21.01 -16.90 3.95
C GLU A 46 19.48 -17.14 3.96
N ASN A 47 18.69 -16.08 4.16
CA ASN A 47 17.22 -16.13 4.24
C ASN A 47 16.53 -15.88 2.89
N TYR A 48 17.28 -15.73 1.79
CA TYR A 48 16.73 -15.30 0.50
C TYR A 48 15.55 -16.16 0.02
N GLU A 49 15.73 -17.48 -0.07
CA GLU A 49 14.68 -18.36 -0.60
C GLU A 49 13.46 -18.45 0.32
N GLU A 50 13.67 -18.45 1.64
CA GLU A 50 12.58 -18.50 2.61
C GLU A 50 11.76 -17.19 2.59
N ALA A 51 12.44 -16.04 2.62
CA ALA A 51 11.80 -14.73 2.54
C ALA A 51 11.02 -14.58 1.23
N LYS A 52 11.62 -14.95 0.10
CA LYS A 52 10.97 -14.94 -1.20
C LYS A 52 9.72 -15.80 -1.21
N SER A 53 9.81 -17.05 -0.75
CA SER A 53 8.67 -17.96 -0.68
C SER A 53 7.53 -17.36 0.15
N LEU A 54 7.83 -16.84 1.34
CA LEU A 54 6.83 -16.26 2.22
C LEU A 54 6.20 -14.99 1.65
N ILE A 55 6.98 -14.15 0.96
CA ILE A 55 6.46 -12.96 0.24
C ILE A 55 5.45 -13.37 -0.82
N PHE A 56 5.76 -14.39 -1.63
CA PHE A 56 4.84 -14.90 -2.64
C PHE A 56 3.58 -15.51 -2.02
N GLU A 57 3.70 -16.21 -0.90
CA GLU A 57 2.55 -16.70 -0.14
C GLU A 57 1.63 -15.54 0.30
N GLN A 58 2.19 -14.45 0.82
CA GLN A 58 1.38 -13.28 1.22
C GLN A 58 0.71 -12.60 0.02
N LEU A 59 1.37 -12.59 -1.14
CA LEU A 59 0.79 -12.08 -2.37
C LEU A 59 -0.41 -12.94 -2.83
N GLU A 60 -0.25 -14.26 -2.81
CA GLU A 60 -1.36 -15.17 -3.15
C GLU A 60 -2.51 -15.09 -2.15
N ALA A 61 -2.23 -14.93 -0.85
CA ALA A 61 -3.24 -14.71 0.17
C ALA A 61 -4.11 -13.46 -0.11
N ILE A 62 -3.49 -12.35 -0.52
CA ILE A 62 -4.25 -11.16 -0.95
C ILE A 62 -5.10 -11.48 -2.18
N LYS A 63 -4.53 -12.16 -3.19
CA LYS A 63 -5.25 -12.53 -4.43
C LYS A 63 -6.43 -13.46 -4.17
N SER A 64 -6.34 -14.34 -3.18
CA SER A 64 -7.42 -15.26 -2.80
C SER A 64 -8.46 -14.63 -1.86
N GLY A 65 -8.32 -13.34 -1.51
CA GLY A 65 -9.24 -12.69 -0.57
C GLY A 65 -9.03 -13.10 0.89
N ASP A 66 -7.87 -13.65 1.24
CA ASP A 66 -7.52 -14.04 2.61
C ASP A 66 -7.08 -12.83 3.42
N PHE A 67 -8.02 -11.95 3.73
CA PHE A 67 -7.86 -10.84 4.66
C PHE A 67 -9.18 -10.59 5.38
N SER A 68 -9.06 -10.05 6.58
CA SER A 68 -10.17 -9.71 7.47
C SER A 68 -10.76 -8.35 7.12
N GLU A 69 -12.03 -8.15 7.52
CA GLU A 69 -12.68 -6.85 7.40
C GLU A 69 -11.94 -5.77 8.20
N LEU A 70 -11.35 -6.14 9.34
CA LEU A 70 -10.57 -5.21 10.16
C LEU A 70 -9.34 -4.69 9.41
N GLU A 71 -8.61 -5.54 8.69
CA GLU A 71 -7.45 -5.11 7.89
C GLU A 71 -7.88 -4.12 6.77
N VAL A 72 -9.06 -4.33 6.19
CA VAL A 72 -9.64 -3.44 5.17
C VAL A 72 -9.98 -2.08 5.80
N GLU A 73 -10.72 -2.07 6.91
CA GLU A 73 -11.10 -0.86 7.64
C GLU A 73 -9.88 -0.06 8.12
N GLN A 74 -8.85 -0.72 8.65
CA GLN A 74 -7.59 -0.08 9.03
C GLN A 74 -6.91 0.56 7.81
N THR A 75 -6.90 -0.13 6.66
CA THR A 75 -6.33 0.40 5.42
C THR A 75 -7.11 1.62 4.92
N LYS A 76 -8.44 1.55 4.92
CA LYS A 76 -9.32 2.67 4.55
C LYS A 76 -9.14 3.87 5.48
N THR A 77 -8.89 3.65 6.76
CA THR A 77 -8.62 4.73 7.72
C THR A 77 -7.26 5.37 7.49
N MET A 78 -6.23 4.57 7.19
CA MET A 78 -4.86 5.06 7.05
C MET A 78 -4.60 5.83 5.75
N LEU A 79 -5.32 5.51 4.67
CA LEU A 79 -5.12 6.16 3.36
C LEU A 79 -5.42 7.67 3.37
N PRO A 80 -6.56 8.16 3.89
CA PRO A 80 -6.84 9.58 4.04
C PRO A 80 -5.84 10.27 4.97
N ILE A 81 -5.45 9.61 6.06
CA ILE A 81 -4.45 10.17 6.99
C ILE A 81 -3.13 10.41 6.27
N ALA A 82 -2.63 9.42 5.52
CA ALA A 82 -1.40 9.55 4.75
C ALA A 82 -1.50 10.68 3.71
N TYR A 83 -2.66 10.84 3.06
CA TYR A 83 -2.91 11.95 2.15
C TYR A 83 -2.84 13.31 2.87
N PHE A 84 -3.55 13.48 3.99
CA PHE A 84 -3.59 14.76 4.70
C PHE A 84 -2.23 15.16 5.27
N VAL A 85 -1.50 14.21 5.85
CA VAL A 85 -0.11 14.44 6.29
C VAL A 85 0.77 14.85 5.12
N GLY A 86 0.54 14.28 3.93
CA GLY A 86 1.24 14.69 2.72
C GLY A 86 0.99 16.15 2.33
N GLN A 87 -0.20 16.69 2.59
CA GLN A 87 -0.56 18.08 2.25
C GLN A 87 0.09 19.12 3.16
N ASP A 88 0.60 18.72 4.34
CA ASP A 88 1.38 19.62 5.20
C ASP A 88 2.75 19.97 4.60
N SER A 89 3.18 19.24 3.55
CA SER A 89 4.37 19.54 2.77
C SER A 89 4.05 20.48 1.60
N PRO A 90 4.63 21.69 1.55
CA PRO A 90 4.47 22.59 0.41
C PRO A 90 4.93 21.95 -0.91
N SER A 91 6.01 21.16 -0.88
CA SER A 91 6.52 20.47 -2.07
C SER A 91 5.51 19.49 -2.65
N ASN A 92 4.83 18.72 -1.80
CA ASN A 92 3.80 17.77 -2.24
C ASN A 92 2.58 18.50 -2.81
N THR A 93 2.20 19.62 -2.20
CA THR A 93 1.10 20.46 -2.72
C THR A 93 1.43 21.00 -4.11
N ILE A 94 2.67 21.46 -4.33
CA ILE A 94 3.13 21.93 -5.64
C ILE A 94 3.08 20.79 -6.67
N GLU A 95 3.55 19.60 -6.31
CA GLU A 95 3.52 18.43 -7.19
C GLU A 95 2.09 18.02 -7.55
N LEU A 96 1.17 18.02 -6.60
CA LEU A 96 -0.25 17.72 -6.84
C LEU A 96 -0.89 18.71 -7.83
N GLU A 97 -0.66 20.01 -7.65
CA GLU A 97 -1.17 21.03 -8.58
C GLU A 97 -0.52 20.92 -9.98
N TYR A 98 0.76 20.54 -10.03
CA TYR A 98 1.44 20.27 -11.31
C TYR A 98 0.83 19.06 -12.04
N VAL A 99 0.62 17.94 -11.35
CA VAL A 99 -0.01 16.74 -11.93
C VAL A 99 -1.44 17.05 -12.40
N LYS A 100 -2.20 17.81 -11.61
CA LYS A 100 -3.55 18.26 -11.96
C LYS A 100 -3.56 19.16 -13.21
N ALA A 101 -2.57 20.03 -13.39
CA ALA A 101 -2.45 20.86 -14.58
C ALA A 101 -2.11 20.04 -15.84
N LEU A 102 -1.33 18.97 -15.71
CA LEU A 102 -1.00 18.07 -16.81
C LEU A 102 -2.16 17.13 -17.19
N PHE A 103 -2.93 16.68 -16.20
CA PHE A 103 -3.99 15.68 -16.38
C PHE A 103 -5.32 16.14 -15.74
N PRO A 104 -5.94 17.22 -16.23
CA PRO A 104 -7.14 17.79 -15.62
C PRO A 104 -8.31 16.80 -15.56
N ASP A 105 -8.47 15.95 -16.59
CA ASP A 105 -9.54 14.94 -16.67
C ASP A 105 -9.31 13.73 -15.75
N LYS A 106 -8.13 13.63 -15.13
CA LYS A 106 -7.77 12.56 -14.19
C LYS A 106 -7.73 13.03 -12.75
N PHE A 107 -7.92 14.33 -12.50
CA PHE A 107 -7.95 14.88 -11.16
C PHE A 107 -9.21 14.41 -10.45
N LEU A 108 -9.03 13.78 -9.29
CA LEU A 108 -10.12 13.34 -8.42
C LEU A 108 -10.21 14.30 -7.22
N PRO A 109 -11.30 15.07 -7.07
CA PRO A 109 -11.50 15.89 -5.88
C PRO A 109 -11.48 15.04 -4.60
N MET A 110 -11.02 15.63 -3.50
CA MET A 110 -10.86 14.90 -2.22
C MET A 110 -12.15 14.24 -1.74
N SER A 111 -13.29 14.93 -1.84
CA SER A 111 -14.59 14.35 -1.48
C SER A 111 -14.92 13.11 -2.31
N GLU A 112 -14.59 13.12 -3.60
CA GLU A 112 -14.82 11.97 -4.49
C GLU A 112 -13.84 10.83 -4.19
N PHE A 113 -12.58 11.15 -3.88
CA PHE A 113 -11.59 10.18 -3.42
C PHE A 113 -12.05 9.45 -2.15
N LEU A 114 -12.53 10.19 -1.14
CA LEU A 114 -13.02 9.60 0.10
C LEU A 114 -14.24 8.71 -0.12
N ASN A 115 -15.22 9.17 -0.92
CA ASN A 115 -16.39 8.36 -1.26
C ASN A 115 -16.01 7.09 -2.03
N ALA A 116 -15.09 7.20 -3.00
CA ALA A 116 -14.59 6.05 -3.75
C ALA A 116 -13.90 5.05 -2.82
N LEU A 117 -13.09 5.53 -1.87
CA LEU A 117 -12.43 4.69 -0.88
C LEU A 117 -13.41 3.97 0.05
N GLU A 118 -14.44 4.67 0.54
CA GLU A 118 -15.49 4.06 1.38
C GLU A 118 -16.23 2.96 0.63
N SER A 119 -16.49 3.16 -0.67
CA SER A 119 -17.21 2.20 -1.52
C SER A 119 -16.44 0.92 -1.84
N VAL A 120 -15.12 0.86 -1.59
CA VAL A 120 -14.31 -0.34 -1.82
C VAL A 120 -14.83 -1.50 -0.97
N SER A 121 -15.15 -2.61 -1.60
CA SER A 121 -15.57 -3.85 -0.95
C SER A 121 -14.45 -4.87 -0.99
N LYS A 122 -14.61 -5.95 -0.22
CA LYS A 122 -13.69 -7.10 -0.27
C LYS A 122 -13.68 -7.82 -1.64
N ALA A 123 -14.69 -7.61 -2.48
CA ALA A 123 -14.79 -8.26 -3.79
C ALA A 123 -14.08 -7.50 -4.92
N ASP A 124 -13.63 -6.26 -4.66
CA ASP A 124 -12.89 -5.40 -5.61
C ASP A 124 -11.38 -5.69 -5.59
#